data_AF-A0A2H3IRF1-F1
#
_entry.id   AF-A0A2H3IRF1-F1
#
_cell.length_a   1.000
_cell.length_b   1.000
_cell.length_c   1.000
_cell.angle_alpha   90.00
_cell.angle_beta   90.00
_cell.angle_gamma   90.00
#
_symmetry.space_group_name_H-M   'P 1'
#
loop_
_entity.id
_entity.type
_entity.pdbx_description
1 polymer ?
#
loop_
_entity_poly.entity_id
_entity_poly.type
_entity_poly.pdbx_seq_one_letter_code
_entity_poly.pdbx_strand_id
1 'polypeptide(L)'
;MPVNQPLIDTDTKYISFFFDIVKSSVSPFIQLFSFASIGKLLHTNELVHDTVRLVGKAYVSQGSYGNASWEPASRLKYDSRKLLARLRVNMLKLLRSPSPTPQDSTASLIAACLLQFVELLMYDSGSTWGSLVYQVLSTVSPKDGSASDGDDYFSSLNRRLRLFLRTSGALWAICFDQDCFWSTSEQNLLEIQPPGQDMSSNMLDNVDRHWDDIASALEECGKMQHKLLLWIKDSLNTTPDATPDATPDATADALHRLNGIELVTRATHIQQRIISTIVLYSTSYSEDIFCRSLLPYYYWLLTSLSHIFTHGSWRTLAIPLPVMTQSLARQQAERAFEYVESNIHSLKLDAVAYAPILHIIAHQFSADNVERDRVLAVVESIRLSGYSVAGRLEKELQCHWAEMETKFFCMDI
;
A
#
# COMPACT_ATOMS: atom_id res chain seq x y z
N MET A 1 47.45 -19.07 19.38
CA MET A 1 46.44 -18.54 20.31
C MET A 1 45.43 -17.75 19.49
N PRO A 2 44.14 -18.09 19.49
CA PRO A 2 43.15 -17.27 18.79
C PRO A 2 42.90 -16.02 19.64
N VAL A 3 42.97 -14.87 18.98
CA VAL A 3 42.65 -13.57 19.56
C VAL A 3 41.15 -13.52 19.79
N ASN A 4 40.74 -13.41 21.05
CA ASN A 4 39.36 -13.11 21.42
C ASN A 4 38.97 -11.76 20.81
N GLN A 5 38.25 -11.79 19.69
CA GLN A 5 37.47 -10.63 19.27
C GLN A 5 36.48 -10.32 20.40
N PRO A 6 36.33 -9.04 20.81
CA PRO A 6 35.31 -8.68 21.79
C PRO A 6 33.95 -9.17 21.27
N LEU A 7 33.16 -9.77 22.16
CA LEU A 7 31.74 -10.06 21.92
C LEU A 7 31.03 -8.72 21.66
N ILE A 8 31.07 -8.28 20.42
CA ILE A 8 30.31 -7.12 20.00
C ILE A 8 28.85 -7.57 20.05
N ASP A 9 28.03 -6.93 20.88
CA ASP A 9 26.61 -7.22 20.97
C ASP A 9 25.96 -6.89 19.61
N THR A 10 25.82 -7.93 18.78
CA THR A 10 25.19 -7.85 17.47
C THR A 10 23.74 -7.42 17.56
N ASP A 11 23.11 -7.61 18.72
CA ASP A 11 21.69 -7.34 18.91
C ASP A 11 21.46 -5.83 19.03
N THR A 12 22.33 -5.12 19.74
CA THR A 12 22.28 -3.65 19.81
C THR A 12 22.51 -3.01 18.43
N LYS A 13 23.37 -3.62 17.60
CA LYS A 13 23.71 -3.07 16.27
C LYS A 13 22.53 -3.09 15.30
N TYR A 14 21.77 -4.18 15.22
CA TYR A 14 20.61 -4.25 14.33
C TYR A 14 19.50 -3.29 14.75
N ILE A 15 19.32 -3.09 16.06
CA ILE A 15 18.37 -2.11 16.60
C ILE A 15 18.82 -0.68 16.26
N SER A 16 20.10 -0.35 16.44
CA SER A 16 20.65 0.95 16.03
C SER A 16 20.42 1.20 14.54
N PHE A 17 20.75 0.21 13.71
CA PHE A 17 20.59 0.31 12.26
C PHE A 17 19.12 0.56 11.84
N PHE A 18 18.17 -0.11 12.50
CA PHE A 18 16.75 0.16 12.29
C PHE A 18 16.41 1.63 12.56
N PHE A 19 16.84 2.19 13.70
CA PHE A 19 16.53 3.58 14.04
C PHE A 19 17.27 4.59 13.16
N ASP A 20 18.46 4.26 12.65
CA ASP A 20 19.15 5.07 11.66
C ASP A 20 18.33 5.19 10.37
N ILE A 21 17.75 4.07 9.90
CA ILE A 21 16.86 4.06 8.74
C ILE A 21 15.62 4.91 9.01
N VAL A 22 14.93 4.67 10.13
CA VAL A 22 13.71 5.40 10.49
C VAL A 22 13.96 6.90 10.61
N LYS A 23 15.06 7.30 11.27
CA LYS A 23 15.45 8.71 11.43
C LYS A 23 15.76 9.39 10.10
N SER A 24 16.31 8.65 9.15
CA SER A 24 16.61 9.18 7.81
C SER A 24 15.39 9.33 6.91
N SER A 25 14.25 8.71 7.26
CA SER A 25 13.03 8.78 6.46
C SER A 25 12.30 10.10 6.67
N VAL A 26 11.98 10.78 5.58
CA VAL A 26 11.10 11.96 5.59
C VAL A 26 9.63 11.60 5.68
N SER A 27 9.29 10.31 5.57
CA SER A 27 7.91 9.83 5.54
C SER A 27 7.27 9.85 6.93
N PRO A 28 6.15 10.57 7.10
CA PRO A 28 5.37 10.56 8.34
C PRO A 28 4.85 9.16 8.71
N PHE A 29 4.64 8.28 7.72
CA PHE A 29 4.26 6.88 7.94
C PHE A 29 5.34 6.10 8.68
N ILE A 30 6.61 6.36 8.39
CA ILE A 30 7.76 5.69 9.00
C ILE A 30 8.14 6.31 10.35
N GLN A 31 7.94 7.61 10.51
CA GLN A 31 8.21 8.31 11.78
C GLN A 31 7.39 7.77 12.96
N LEU A 32 6.27 7.09 12.69
CA LEU A 32 5.50 6.34 13.69
C LEU A 32 6.33 5.29 14.45
N PHE A 33 7.41 4.79 13.84
CA PHE A 33 8.31 3.80 14.46
C PHE A 33 9.60 4.42 15.01
N SER A 34 9.65 5.75 15.15
CA SER A 34 10.81 6.44 15.72
C SER A 34 11.10 6.00 17.16
N PHE A 35 12.33 6.21 17.63
CA PHE A 35 12.67 5.91 19.01
C PHE A 35 11.80 6.72 20.01
N ALA A 36 11.44 7.96 19.65
CA ALA A 36 10.50 8.76 20.43
C ALA A 36 9.12 8.08 20.54
N SER A 37 8.68 7.41 19.47
CA SER A 37 7.37 6.75 19.39
C SER A 37 7.33 5.39 20.10
N ILE A 38 8.34 4.54 19.89
CA ILE A 38 8.30 3.14 20.36
C ILE A 38 9.37 2.78 21.40
N GLY A 39 10.26 3.70 21.77
CA GLY A 39 11.42 3.42 22.64
C GLY A 39 11.05 2.88 24.03
N LYS A 40 9.97 3.38 24.64
CA LYS A 40 9.47 2.82 25.92
C LYS A 40 9.09 1.34 25.78
N LEU A 41 8.41 0.98 24.69
CA LEU A 41 8.00 -0.39 24.40
C LEU A 41 9.18 -1.28 24.00
N LEU A 42 10.17 -0.72 23.29
CA LEU A 42 11.40 -1.42 22.94
C LEU A 42 12.13 -1.96 24.18
N HIS A 43 12.15 -1.21 25.28
CA HIS A 43 12.82 -1.62 26.52
C HIS A 43 11.97 -2.52 27.43
N THR A 44 10.65 -2.53 27.25
CA THR A 44 9.72 -3.18 28.20
C THR A 44 8.96 -4.35 27.61
N ASN A 45 8.97 -4.53 26.29
CA ASN A 45 8.22 -5.57 25.60
C ASN A 45 9.12 -6.35 24.63
N GLU A 46 9.31 -7.65 24.92
CA GLU A 46 10.18 -8.55 24.15
C GLU A 46 9.75 -8.69 22.68
N LEU A 47 8.43 -8.67 22.39
CA LEU A 47 7.94 -8.77 21.02
C LEU A 47 8.38 -7.55 20.19
N VAL A 48 8.29 -6.34 20.76
CA VAL A 48 8.72 -5.11 20.07
C VAL A 48 10.24 -5.12 19.88
N HIS A 49 10.99 -5.47 20.93
CA HIS A 49 12.44 -5.62 20.87
C HIS A 49 12.89 -6.56 19.75
N ASP A 50 12.36 -7.79 19.74
CA ASP A 50 12.72 -8.81 18.74
C ASP A 50 12.29 -8.42 17.32
N THR A 51 11.14 -7.75 17.19
CA THR A 51 10.66 -7.31 15.88
C THR A 51 11.53 -6.19 15.31
N VAL A 52 11.87 -5.18 16.11
CA VAL A 52 12.76 -4.08 15.71
C VAL A 52 14.14 -4.63 15.30
N ARG A 53 14.69 -5.54 16.11
CA ARG A 53 15.93 -6.25 15.80
C ARG A 53 15.83 -7.03 14.49
N LEU A 54 14.72 -7.74 14.25
CA LEU A 54 14.50 -8.50 13.03
C LEU A 54 14.44 -7.60 11.79
N VAL A 55 13.78 -6.45 11.85
CA VAL A 55 13.73 -5.50 10.72
C VAL A 55 15.15 -5.05 10.36
N GLY A 56 15.93 -4.61 11.35
CA GLY A 56 17.32 -4.21 11.14
C GLY A 56 18.18 -5.35 10.57
N LYS A 57 18.05 -6.57 11.13
CA LYS A 57 18.76 -7.76 10.64
C LYS A 57 18.37 -8.12 9.20
N ALA A 58 17.07 -8.07 8.88
CA ALA A 58 16.57 -8.36 7.55
C ALA A 58 17.12 -7.37 6.53
N TYR A 59 17.12 -6.08 6.84
CA TYR A 59 17.69 -5.03 5.99
C TYR A 59 19.18 -5.24 5.72
N VAL A 60 19.98 -5.50 6.76
CA VAL A 60 21.43 -5.78 6.63
C VAL A 60 21.67 -7.03 5.77
N SER A 61 20.82 -8.05 5.89
CA SER A 61 20.96 -9.30 5.12
C SER A 61 20.78 -9.14 3.60
N GLN A 62 20.22 -8.01 3.15
CA GLN A 62 19.99 -7.73 1.73
C GLN A 62 21.21 -7.12 1.03
N GLY A 63 22.28 -6.78 1.77
CA GLY A 63 23.58 -6.45 1.19
C GLY A 63 23.74 -5.03 0.65
N SER A 64 22.70 -4.20 0.64
CA SER A 64 22.79 -2.81 0.17
C SER A 64 23.64 -1.89 1.06
N TYR A 65 23.85 -2.26 2.32
CA TYR A 65 24.63 -1.48 3.28
C TYR A 65 25.97 -2.18 3.51
N GLY A 66 26.85 -2.03 2.51
CA GLY A 66 28.20 -2.57 2.49
C GLY A 66 28.94 -2.28 3.80
N ASN A 67 29.60 -3.33 4.32
CA ASN A 67 30.39 -3.38 5.56
C ASN A 67 29.64 -3.57 6.89
N ALA A 68 28.30 -3.60 6.91
CA ALA A 68 27.54 -3.86 8.14
C ALA A 68 27.20 -5.34 8.40
N SER A 69 27.49 -6.24 7.44
CA SER A 69 27.23 -7.67 7.57
C SER A 69 28.38 -8.38 8.27
N TRP A 70 28.11 -8.86 9.48
CA TRP A 70 29.08 -9.55 10.35
C TRP A 70 29.05 -11.07 10.20
N GLU A 71 28.07 -11.58 9.46
CA GLU A 71 27.83 -12.98 9.14
C GLU A 71 27.47 -13.13 7.65
N PRO A 72 27.68 -14.31 7.04
CA PRO A 72 27.29 -14.55 5.65
C PRO A 72 25.81 -14.22 5.39
N ALA A 73 25.53 -13.47 4.33
CA ALA A 73 24.17 -13.01 4.00
C ALA A 73 23.14 -14.17 3.91
N SER A 74 23.54 -15.33 3.40
CA SER A 74 22.68 -16.53 3.33
C SER A 74 22.24 -17.03 4.70
N ARG A 75 23.16 -17.05 5.69
CA ARG A 75 22.87 -17.44 7.07
C ARG A 75 21.97 -16.42 7.75
N LEU A 76 22.26 -15.13 7.59
CA LEU A 76 21.42 -14.04 8.10
C LEU A 76 20.00 -14.14 7.56
N LYS A 77 19.84 -14.39 6.25
CA LYS A 77 18.53 -14.56 5.63
C LYS A 77 17.77 -15.75 6.19
N TYR A 78 18.43 -16.90 6.36
CA TYR A 78 17.82 -18.09 6.96
C TYR A 78 17.34 -17.84 8.40
N ASP A 79 18.20 -17.27 9.24
CA ASP A 79 17.87 -16.98 10.63
C ASP A 79 16.75 -15.94 10.75
N SER A 80 16.76 -14.91 9.90
CA SER A 80 15.69 -13.91 9.84
C SER A 80 14.36 -14.53 9.44
N ARG A 81 14.32 -15.46 8.48
CA ARG A 81 13.08 -16.19 8.12
C ARG A 81 12.56 -17.05 9.27
N LYS A 82 13.44 -17.74 9.98
CA LYS A 82 13.07 -18.54 11.15
C LYS A 82 12.50 -17.67 12.26
N LEU A 83 13.13 -16.52 12.53
CA LEU A 83 12.67 -15.55 13.52
C LEU A 83 11.32 -14.94 13.12
N LEU A 84 11.16 -14.54 11.86
CA LEU A 84 9.91 -14.03 11.28
C LEU A 84 8.75 -14.99 11.51
N ALA A 85 8.92 -16.28 11.16
CA ALA A 85 7.87 -17.28 11.34
C ALA A 85 7.42 -17.39 12.81
N ARG A 86 8.38 -17.38 13.74
CA ARG A 86 8.10 -17.42 15.18
C ARG A 86 7.39 -16.16 15.67
N LEU A 87 7.86 -14.98 15.29
CA LEU A 87 7.27 -13.70 15.70
C LEU A 87 5.87 -13.51 15.11
N ARG A 88 5.65 -13.94 13.86
CA ARG A 88 4.32 -13.90 13.21
C ARG A 88 3.29 -14.72 13.99
N VAL A 89 3.63 -15.94 14.39
CA VAL A 89 2.74 -16.79 15.20
C VAL A 89 2.46 -16.17 16.56
N ASN A 90 3.50 -15.66 17.24
CA ASN A 90 3.36 -15.03 18.55
C ASN A 90 2.49 -13.77 18.48
N MET A 91 2.79 -12.87 17.54
CA MET A 91 2.05 -11.64 17.31
C MET A 91 0.56 -11.91 17.01
N LEU A 92 0.25 -12.85 16.12
CA LEU A 92 -1.15 -13.21 15.81
C LEU A 92 -1.88 -13.82 17.01
N LYS A 93 -1.19 -14.60 17.84
CA LYS A 93 -1.76 -15.14 19.08
C LYS A 93 -2.10 -14.01 20.05
N LEU A 94 -1.22 -13.02 20.21
CA LEU A 94 -1.45 -11.88 21.09
C LEU A 94 -2.55 -10.95 20.57
N LEU A 95 -2.62 -10.69 19.26
CA LEU A 95 -3.71 -9.90 18.67
C LEU A 95 -5.09 -10.53 18.88
N ARG A 96 -5.20 -11.86 18.87
CA ARG A 96 -6.45 -12.59 19.11
C ARG A 96 -6.84 -12.67 20.59
N SER A 97 -5.91 -12.40 21.49
CA SER A 97 -6.14 -12.51 22.93
C SER A 97 -6.60 -11.15 23.46
N PRO A 98 -7.54 -11.08 24.41
CA PRO A 98 -7.90 -9.81 25.03
C PRO A 98 -6.66 -9.20 25.70
N SER A 99 -6.27 -8.01 25.26
CA SER A 99 -5.08 -7.33 25.80
C SER A 99 -5.36 -6.83 27.21
N PRO A 100 -4.54 -7.18 28.21
CA PRO A 100 -4.76 -6.72 29.58
C PRO A 100 -4.47 -5.22 29.74
N THR A 101 -3.66 -4.63 28.85
CA THR A 101 -3.36 -3.19 28.85
C THR A 101 -3.31 -2.59 27.43
N PRO A 102 -3.54 -1.27 27.27
CA PRO A 102 -3.31 -0.57 26.00
C PRO A 102 -1.87 -0.68 25.49
N GLN A 103 -0.90 -0.81 26.41
CA GLN A 103 0.51 -1.00 26.09
C GLN A 103 0.74 -2.33 25.35
N ASP A 104 0.12 -3.42 25.81
CA ASP A 104 0.25 -4.75 25.18
C ASP A 104 -0.44 -4.83 23.82
N SER A 105 -1.60 -4.18 23.69
CA SER A 105 -2.30 -4.02 22.40
C SER A 105 -1.41 -3.27 21.40
N THR A 106 -0.83 -2.15 21.84
CA THR A 106 0.05 -1.30 21.01
C THR A 106 1.31 -2.05 20.60
N ALA A 107 1.94 -2.80 21.51
CA ALA A 107 3.10 -3.63 21.20
C ALA A 107 2.81 -4.66 20.10
N SER A 108 1.65 -5.33 20.16
CA SER A 108 1.23 -6.30 19.16
C SER A 108 0.98 -5.65 17.80
N LEU A 109 0.40 -4.45 17.76
CA LEU A 109 0.20 -3.68 16.53
C LEU A 109 1.52 -3.17 15.93
N ILE A 110 2.47 -2.71 16.75
CA ILE A 110 3.81 -2.33 16.28
C ILE A 110 4.46 -3.51 15.57
N ALA A 111 4.42 -4.69 16.20
CA ALA A 111 4.96 -5.90 15.60
C ALA A 111 4.24 -6.25 14.30
N ALA A 112 2.91 -6.18 14.28
CA ALA A 112 2.11 -6.45 13.08
C ALA A 112 2.45 -5.51 11.91
N CYS A 113 2.71 -4.23 12.17
CA CYS A 113 3.11 -3.27 11.14
C CYS A 113 4.55 -3.51 10.66
N LEU A 114 5.49 -3.67 11.59
CA LEU A 114 6.91 -3.83 11.26
C LEU A 114 7.21 -5.14 10.52
N LEU A 115 6.54 -6.24 10.89
CA LEU A 115 6.74 -7.53 10.22
C LEU A 115 6.32 -7.50 8.73
N GLN A 116 5.45 -6.59 8.32
CA GLN A 116 5.09 -6.43 6.90
C GLN A 116 6.29 -6.02 6.04
N PHE A 117 7.13 -5.12 6.55
CA PHE A 117 8.38 -4.77 5.86
C PHE A 117 9.31 -5.98 5.76
N VAL A 118 9.41 -6.80 6.82
CA VAL A 118 10.26 -8.00 6.80
C VAL A 118 9.79 -9.00 5.74
N GLU A 119 8.47 -9.20 5.60
CA GLU A 119 7.92 -10.06 4.54
C GLU A 119 8.37 -9.58 3.14
N LEU A 120 8.23 -8.27 2.86
CA LEU A 120 8.61 -7.66 1.57
C LEU A 120 10.13 -7.61 1.33
N LEU A 121 10.92 -7.54 2.40
CA LEU A 121 12.38 -7.61 2.33
C LEU A 121 12.84 -9.04 2.00
N MET A 122 12.18 -10.06 2.57
CA MET A 122 12.67 -11.44 2.58
C MET A 122 12.11 -12.33 1.47
N TYR A 123 10.96 -11.95 0.91
CA TYR A 123 10.24 -12.69 -0.12
C TYR A 123 9.96 -11.79 -1.33
N ASP A 124 10.10 -12.36 -2.52
CA ASP A 124 9.97 -11.68 -3.81
C ASP A 124 8.53 -11.66 -4.35
N SER A 125 7.69 -12.61 -3.94
CA SER A 125 6.35 -12.77 -4.49
C SER A 125 5.33 -11.75 -3.96
N GLY A 126 5.56 -11.14 -2.80
CA GLY A 126 4.57 -10.34 -2.08
C GLY A 126 3.41 -11.15 -1.45
N SER A 127 3.28 -12.45 -1.74
CA SER A 127 2.14 -13.26 -1.27
C SER A 127 2.17 -13.52 0.24
N THR A 128 3.35 -13.65 0.83
CA THR A 128 3.50 -13.84 2.28
C THR A 128 3.14 -12.58 3.05
N TRP A 129 3.47 -11.40 2.50
CA TRP A 129 3.00 -10.10 2.98
C TRP A 129 1.48 -9.99 2.89
N GLY A 130 0.89 -10.30 1.74
CA GLY A 130 -0.57 -10.26 1.59
C GLY A 130 -1.30 -11.20 2.56
N SER A 131 -0.76 -12.41 2.76
CA SER A 131 -1.26 -13.35 3.77
C SER A 131 -1.16 -12.80 5.20
N LEU A 132 -0.07 -12.10 5.54
CA LEU A 132 0.10 -11.46 6.84
C LEU A 132 -0.91 -10.34 7.05
N VAL A 133 -1.03 -9.44 6.06
CA VAL A 133 -1.99 -8.32 6.08
C VAL A 133 -3.41 -8.84 6.27
N TYR A 134 -3.82 -9.83 5.47
CA TYR A 134 -5.13 -10.46 5.60
C TYR A 134 -5.37 -10.99 7.02
N GLN A 135 -4.43 -11.78 7.56
CA GLN A 135 -4.55 -12.36 8.90
C GLN A 135 -4.61 -11.30 10.00
N VAL A 136 -3.78 -10.26 9.92
CA VAL A 136 -3.78 -9.16 10.90
C VAL A 136 -5.12 -8.44 10.85
N LEU A 137 -5.56 -8.03 9.66
CA LEU A 137 -6.83 -7.32 9.51
C LEU A 137 -7.99 -8.18 9.99
N SER A 138 -8.11 -9.45 9.61
CA SER A 138 -9.16 -10.33 10.13
C SER A 138 -9.17 -10.52 11.66
N THR A 139 -8.09 -10.17 12.37
CA THR A 139 -7.98 -10.30 13.84
C THR A 139 -8.18 -9.01 14.61
N VAL A 140 -7.73 -7.90 14.05
CA VAL A 140 -8.02 -6.57 14.62
C VAL A 140 -9.54 -6.33 14.42
N SER A 141 -10.16 -5.41 15.15
CA SER A 141 -11.51 -4.89 14.84
C SER A 141 -11.39 -3.43 14.38
N PRO A 142 -12.12 -2.98 13.35
CA PRO A 142 -12.08 -1.57 12.92
C PRO A 142 -12.75 -0.66 13.96
N LYS A 143 -13.62 -1.23 14.81
CA LYS A 143 -14.52 -0.52 15.73
C LYS A 143 -14.01 -0.45 17.18
N ASP A 144 -12.89 -1.09 17.50
CA ASP A 144 -12.32 -1.07 18.86
C ASP A 144 -11.76 0.30 19.28
N GLY A 145 -11.96 1.35 18.48
CA GLY A 145 -11.58 2.72 18.77
C GLY A 145 -12.66 3.59 19.41
N SER A 146 -13.89 3.11 19.60
CA SER A 146 -14.98 3.96 20.14
C SER A 146 -15.16 3.89 21.67
N ALA A 147 -14.17 3.39 22.42
CA ALA A 147 -14.33 3.21 23.87
C ALA A 147 -13.03 3.37 24.67
N SER A 148 -12.33 4.50 24.52
CA SER A 148 -11.85 5.24 25.69
C SER A 148 -11.55 6.70 25.30
N ASP A 149 -12.28 7.63 25.90
CA ASP A 149 -12.00 9.09 25.91
C ASP A 149 -10.69 9.42 26.68
N GLY A 150 -9.67 8.59 26.53
CA GLY A 150 -8.37 8.79 27.17
C GLY A 150 -7.38 9.35 26.17
N ASP A 151 -7.03 10.63 26.34
CA ASP A 151 -5.85 11.30 25.74
C ASP A 151 -4.51 10.69 26.24
N ASP A 152 -4.43 9.37 26.40
CA ASP A 152 -3.17 8.70 26.71
C ASP A 152 -2.36 8.49 25.42
N TYR A 153 -1.04 8.64 25.56
CA TYR A 153 -0.04 8.46 24.54
C TYR A 153 -0.22 7.17 23.73
N PHE A 154 -0.49 6.05 24.42
CA PHE A 154 -0.65 4.76 23.76
C PHE A 154 -1.93 4.68 22.92
N SER A 155 -3.01 5.37 23.30
CA SER A 155 -4.24 5.44 22.52
C SER A 155 -4.01 6.14 21.17
N SER A 156 -3.29 7.28 21.17
CA SER A 156 -2.92 8.01 19.96
C SER A 156 -2.00 7.18 19.04
N LEU A 157 -0.97 6.54 19.60
CA LEU A 157 -0.09 5.65 18.84
C LEU A 157 -0.85 4.45 18.25
N ASN A 158 -1.75 3.84 19.02
CA ASN A 158 -2.60 2.74 18.56
C ASN A 158 -3.48 3.14 17.37
N ARG A 159 -4.10 4.33 17.42
CA ARG A 159 -4.88 4.89 16.31
C ARG A 159 -4.06 4.99 15.03
N ARG A 160 -2.85 5.58 15.11
CA ARG A 160 -1.96 5.73 13.95
C ARG A 160 -1.46 4.39 13.40
N LEU A 161 -1.18 3.42 14.27
CA LEU A 161 -0.84 2.06 13.84
C LEU A 161 -2.00 1.40 13.09
N ARG A 162 -3.26 1.63 13.52
CA ARG A 162 -4.43 1.16 12.78
C ARG A 162 -4.61 1.86 11.44
N LEU A 163 -4.33 3.17 11.35
CA LEU A 163 -4.32 3.88 10.07
C LEU A 163 -3.26 3.31 9.11
N PHE A 164 -2.08 2.97 9.62
CA PHE A 164 -1.06 2.25 8.85
C PHE A 164 -1.56 0.90 8.36
N LEU A 165 -2.17 0.08 9.23
CA LEU A 165 -2.74 -1.22 8.84
C LEU A 165 -3.84 -1.09 7.79
N ARG A 166 -4.72 -0.10 7.92
CA ARG A 166 -5.77 0.21 6.93
C ARG A 166 -5.17 0.56 5.58
N THR A 167 -4.17 1.44 5.57
CA THR A 167 -3.43 1.84 4.38
C THR A 167 -2.79 0.62 3.71
N SER A 168 -2.06 -0.21 4.46
CA SER A 168 -1.47 -1.43 3.92
C SER A 168 -2.52 -2.44 3.44
N GLY A 169 -3.65 -2.54 4.12
CA GLY A 169 -4.77 -3.39 3.73
C GLY A 169 -5.36 -3.00 2.39
N ALA A 170 -5.56 -1.70 2.19
CA ALA A 170 -6.07 -1.18 0.93
C ALA A 170 -5.05 -1.33 -0.21
N LEU A 171 -3.76 -1.05 0.05
CA LEU A 171 -2.69 -1.30 -0.92
C LEU A 171 -2.64 -2.78 -1.32
N TRP A 172 -2.72 -3.69 -0.35
CA TRP A 172 -2.80 -5.13 -0.63
C TRP A 172 -4.01 -5.48 -1.50
N ALA A 173 -5.20 -4.97 -1.16
CA ALA A 173 -6.42 -5.24 -1.92
C ALA A 173 -6.29 -4.80 -3.39
N ILE A 174 -5.75 -3.59 -3.61
CA ILE A 174 -5.51 -3.04 -4.95
C ILE A 174 -4.46 -3.86 -5.71
N CYS A 175 -3.34 -4.22 -5.09
CA CYS A 175 -2.24 -4.93 -5.76
C CYS A 175 -2.58 -6.38 -6.15
N PHE A 176 -3.49 -7.02 -5.42
CA PHE A 176 -3.86 -8.43 -5.62
C PHE A 176 -5.28 -8.61 -6.16
N ASP A 177 -5.93 -7.54 -6.60
CA ASP A 177 -7.32 -7.50 -7.06
C ASP A 177 -8.30 -8.19 -6.10
N GLN A 178 -8.06 -8.06 -4.79
CA GLN A 178 -8.86 -8.66 -3.73
C GLN A 178 -9.92 -7.68 -3.20
N ASP A 179 -10.97 -8.22 -2.61
CA ASP A 179 -11.92 -7.39 -1.89
C ASP A 179 -11.26 -6.75 -0.67
N CYS A 180 -11.48 -5.44 -0.50
CA CYS A 180 -11.04 -4.72 0.69
C CYS A 180 -12.09 -4.91 1.81
N PHE A 181 -12.25 -6.15 2.28
CA PHE A 181 -13.26 -6.57 3.28
C PHE A 181 -13.20 -5.78 4.61
N TRP A 182 -12.09 -5.10 4.84
CA TRP A 182 -11.81 -4.35 6.06
C TRP A 182 -12.43 -2.93 6.08
N SER A 183 -12.99 -2.44 4.96
CA SER A 183 -13.33 -1.01 4.90
C SER A 183 -14.40 -0.58 5.90
N THR A 184 -14.10 0.51 6.61
CA THR A 184 -15.02 1.22 7.49
C THR A 184 -15.90 2.22 6.72
N SER A 185 -15.53 2.51 5.47
CA SER A 185 -16.18 3.53 4.62
C SER A 185 -17.63 3.23 4.21
N GLU A 186 -18.11 2.00 4.37
CA GLU A 186 -19.51 1.67 4.06
C GLU A 186 -20.53 2.32 5.00
N GLN A 187 -20.10 3.00 6.07
CA GLN A 187 -21.01 3.64 7.03
C GLN A 187 -21.38 5.09 6.69
N ASN A 188 -20.70 5.78 5.76
CA ASN A 188 -20.87 7.23 5.56
C ASN A 188 -21.27 7.68 4.15
N LEU A 189 -21.77 6.81 3.27
CA LEU A 189 -22.13 7.20 1.90
C LEU A 189 -23.26 8.26 1.79
N LEU A 190 -23.95 8.58 2.89
CA LEU A 190 -25.06 9.55 2.91
C LEU A 190 -24.69 10.93 3.52
N GLU A 191 -23.49 11.13 4.08
CA GLU A 191 -23.15 12.39 4.79
C GLU A 191 -21.76 12.98 4.47
N ILE A 192 -21.15 12.66 3.33
CA ILE A 192 -19.86 13.27 2.97
C ILE A 192 -20.10 14.65 2.34
N GLN A 193 -20.22 15.66 3.20
CA GLN A 193 -20.06 17.05 2.77
C GLN A 193 -18.65 17.24 2.15
N PRO A 194 -18.50 18.17 1.18
CA PRO A 194 -17.17 18.58 0.74
C PRO A 194 -16.34 19.00 1.97
N PRO A 195 -15.00 18.83 1.96
CA PRO A 195 -14.16 19.18 3.10
C PRO A 195 -14.45 20.62 3.52
N GLY A 196 -15.17 20.79 4.62
CA GLY A 196 -15.42 22.08 5.22
C GLY A 196 -14.09 22.66 5.68
N GLN A 197 -13.83 23.92 5.36
CA GLN A 197 -12.69 24.67 5.89
C GLN A 197 -12.90 24.96 7.38
N ASP A 198 -12.86 23.93 8.23
CA ASP A 198 -12.80 24.13 9.68
C ASP A 198 -11.37 24.49 10.07
N MET A 199 -11.10 25.79 10.04
CA MET A 199 -9.82 26.45 10.35
C MET A 199 -9.45 26.40 11.85
N SER A 200 -10.06 25.53 12.65
CA SER A 200 -9.77 25.39 14.08
C SER A 200 -9.52 23.92 14.46
N SER A 201 -8.31 23.42 14.24
CA SER A 201 -7.89 22.15 14.83
C SER A 201 -6.36 22.09 14.97
N ASN A 202 -5.89 21.49 16.06
CA ASN A 202 -4.49 21.32 16.37
C ASN A 202 -3.74 20.64 15.20
N MET A 203 -2.50 21.05 14.93
CA MET A 203 -1.65 20.48 13.87
C MET A 203 -1.56 18.93 13.90
N LEU A 204 -1.59 18.32 15.09
CA LEU A 204 -1.57 16.86 15.25
C LEU A 204 -2.87 16.18 14.78
N ASP A 205 -4.02 16.84 14.93
CA ASP A 205 -5.31 16.34 14.48
C ASP A 205 -5.42 16.38 12.95
N ASN A 206 -4.73 17.33 12.31
CA ASN A 206 -4.75 17.47 10.85
C ASN A 206 -4.01 16.31 10.15
N VAL A 207 -2.86 15.86 10.66
CA VAL A 207 -2.13 14.72 10.09
C VAL A 207 -2.96 13.43 10.17
N ASP A 208 -3.56 13.16 11.34
CA ASP A 208 -4.37 11.95 11.52
C ASP A 208 -5.62 11.98 10.63
N ARG A 209 -6.24 13.16 10.43
CA ARG A 209 -7.37 13.35 9.49
C ARG A 209 -6.94 13.12 8.04
N HIS A 210 -5.87 13.77 7.59
CA HIS A 210 -5.40 13.61 6.22
C HIS A 210 -4.93 12.18 5.92
N TRP A 211 -4.36 11.47 6.91
CA TRP A 211 -4.08 10.05 6.79
C TRP A 211 -5.37 9.23 6.71
N ASP A 212 -6.35 9.50 7.57
CA ASP A 212 -7.65 8.84 7.52
C ASP A 212 -8.36 9.03 6.16
N ASP A 213 -8.27 10.23 5.58
CA ASP A 213 -8.81 10.55 4.26
C ASP A 213 -8.17 9.71 3.16
N ILE A 214 -6.84 9.59 3.13
CA ILE A 214 -6.17 8.77 2.11
C ILE A 214 -6.40 7.28 2.34
N ALA A 215 -6.42 6.81 3.60
CA ALA A 215 -6.71 5.42 3.92
C ALA A 215 -8.13 5.06 3.43
N SER A 216 -9.10 5.93 3.68
CA SER A 216 -10.49 5.76 3.22
C SER A 216 -10.60 5.82 1.69
N ALA A 217 -9.85 6.70 1.03
CA ALA A 217 -9.81 6.76 -0.44
C ALA A 217 -9.22 5.49 -1.05
N LEU A 218 -8.11 4.98 -0.52
CA LEU A 218 -7.50 3.72 -0.96
C LEU A 218 -8.46 2.54 -0.75
N GLU A 219 -9.11 2.47 0.42
CA GLU A 219 -10.08 1.42 0.76
C GLU A 219 -11.27 1.39 -0.20
N GLU A 220 -11.88 2.56 -0.45
CA GLU A 220 -12.99 2.68 -1.39
C GLU A 220 -12.57 2.35 -2.82
N CYS A 221 -11.39 2.79 -3.25
CA CYS A 221 -10.87 2.47 -4.57
C CYS A 221 -10.57 0.97 -4.71
N GLY A 222 -9.99 0.33 -3.70
CA GLY A 222 -9.74 -1.11 -3.68
C GLY A 222 -11.04 -1.92 -3.79
N LYS A 223 -12.05 -1.58 -2.99
CA LYS A 223 -13.40 -2.17 -3.12
C LYS A 223 -13.98 -1.96 -4.51
N MET A 224 -13.87 -0.74 -5.03
CA MET A 224 -14.41 -0.37 -6.33
C MET A 224 -13.73 -1.17 -7.45
N GLN A 225 -12.40 -1.21 -7.48
CA GLN A 225 -11.61 -1.96 -8.45
C GLN A 225 -11.98 -3.44 -8.44
N HIS A 226 -12.07 -4.07 -7.27
CA HIS A 226 -12.48 -5.47 -7.17
C HIS A 226 -13.87 -5.71 -7.80
N LYS A 227 -14.86 -4.87 -7.48
CA LYS A 227 -16.22 -4.96 -8.05
C LYS A 227 -16.25 -4.73 -9.55
N LEU A 228 -15.49 -3.75 -10.05
CA LEU A 228 -15.37 -3.49 -11.49
C LEU A 228 -14.77 -4.69 -12.23
N LEU A 229 -13.71 -5.30 -11.68
CA LEU A 229 -13.08 -6.47 -12.27
C LEU A 229 -13.98 -7.72 -12.25
N LEU A 230 -14.74 -7.92 -11.17
CA LEU A 230 -15.76 -8.98 -11.12
C LEU A 230 -16.84 -8.77 -12.18
N TRP A 231 -17.34 -7.54 -12.32
CA TRP A 231 -18.33 -7.22 -13.35
C TRP A 231 -17.80 -7.50 -14.76
N ILE A 232 -16.54 -7.15 -15.06
CA ILE A 232 -15.90 -7.48 -16.34
C ILE A 232 -15.86 -9.00 -16.56
N LYS A 233 -15.45 -9.79 -15.54
CA LYS A 233 -15.39 -11.25 -15.63
C LYS A 233 -16.77 -11.85 -15.90
N ASP A 234 -17.80 -11.38 -15.21
CA ASP A 234 -19.17 -11.83 -15.40
C ASP A 234 -19.71 -11.48 -16.81
N SER A 235 -19.34 -10.30 -17.33
CA SER A 235 -19.68 -9.88 -18.70
C SER A 235 -19.01 -10.76 -19.77
N LEU A 236 -17.79 -11.21 -19.54
CA LEU A 236 -17.10 -12.12 -20.45
C LEU A 236 -17.68 -13.54 -20.39
N ASN A 237 -18.10 -14.00 -19.22
CA ASN A 237 -18.72 -15.32 -19.07
C ASN A 237 -20.17 -15.39 -19.61
N THR A 238 -20.79 -14.24 -19.87
CA THR A 238 -22.13 -14.12 -20.46
C THR A 238 -22.11 -13.94 -21.99
N THR A 239 -20.93 -13.89 -22.62
CA THR A 239 -20.83 -13.90 -24.10
C THR A 239 -20.96 -15.34 -24.65
N PRO A 240 -21.63 -15.52 -25.80
CA PRO A 240 -22.30 -16.78 -26.15
C PRO A 240 -21.36 -17.79 -26.81
N ASP A 241 -20.55 -18.48 -26.01
CA ASP A 241 -20.10 -19.86 -26.35
C ASP A 241 -20.89 -20.92 -25.56
N ALA A 242 -21.86 -20.49 -24.75
CA ALA A 242 -22.82 -21.36 -24.09
C ALA A 242 -23.84 -21.85 -25.11
N THR A 243 -23.66 -23.11 -25.53
CA THR A 243 -24.63 -24.03 -26.17
C THR A 243 -25.89 -23.42 -26.81
N PRO A 244 -26.16 -23.69 -28.10
CA PRO A 244 -27.27 -23.10 -28.87
C PRO A 244 -28.70 -23.32 -28.32
N ASP A 245 -28.87 -24.12 -27.27
CA ASP A 245 -30.15 -24.43 -26.63
C ASP A 245 -30.44 -23.65 -25.33
N ALA A 246 -29.52 -22.81 -24.85
CA ALA A 246 -29.76 -21.99 -23.66
C ALA A 246 -30.50 -20.70 -24.03
N THR A 247 -31.79 -20.60 -23.70
CA THR A 247 -32.52 -19.33 -23.77
C THR A 247 -31.81 -18.30 -22.89
N PRO A 248 -31.36 -17.15 -23.42
CA PRO A 248 -30.72 -16.12 -22.60
C PRO A 248 -31.71 -15.62 -21.55
N ASP A 249 -31.33 -15.71 -20.28
CA ASP A 249 -32.13 -15.18 -19.18
C ASP A 249 -32.08 -13.64 -19.21
N ALA A 250 -33.09 -13.05 -19.86
CA ALA A 250 -33.22 -11.59 -20.01
C ALA A 250 -33.26 -10.86 -18.66
N THR A 251 -33.68 -11.53 -17.58
CA THR A 251 -33.73 -10.94 -16.24
C THR A 251 -32.33 -10.80 -15.65
N ALA A 252 -31.49 -11.83 -15.83
CA ALA A 252 -30.11 -11.82 -15.37
C ALA A 252 -29.26 -10.78 -16.13
N ASP A 253 -29.46 -10.65 -17.44
CA ASP A 253 -28.79 -9.62 -18.26
C ASP A 253 -29.19 -8.20 -17.82
N ALA A 254 -30.48 -7.94 -17.60
CA ALA A 254 -30.97 -6.65 -17.12
C ALA A 254 -30.39 -6.30 -15.74
N LEU A 255 -30.29 -7.27 -14.82
CA LEU A 255 -29.71 -7.07 -13.49
C LEU A 255 -28.20 -6.79 -13.57
N HIS A 256 -27.47 -7.51 -14.41
CA HIS A 256 -26.05 -7.30 -14.64
C HIS A 256 -25.77 -5.91 -15.20
N ARG A 257 -26.58 -5.45 -16.17
CA ARG A 257 -26.50 -4.08 -16.70
C ARG A 257 -26.80 -3.02 -15.66
N LEU A 258 -27.86 -3.21 -14.85
CA LEU A 258 -28.20 -2.28 -13.76
C LEU A 258 -27.06 -2.15 -12.76
N ASN A 259 -26.47 -3.27 -12.33
CA ASN A 259 -25.28 -3.27 -11.46
C ASN A 259 -24.12 -2.51 -12.10
N GLY A 260 -23.87 -2.73 -13.40
CA GLY A 260 -22.83 -2.00 -14.14
C GLY A 260 -23.03 -0.47 -14.12
N ILE A 261 -24.28 0.01 -14.28
CA ILE A 261 -24.61 1.44 -14.21
C ILE A 261 -24.39 2.01 -12.80
N GLU A 262 -24.77 1.26 -11.76
CA GLU A 262 -24.51 1.65 -10.37
C GLU A 262 -23.01 1.78 -10.08
N LEU A 263 -22.22 0.81 -10.57
CA LEU A 263 -20.76 0.82 -10.44
C LEU A 263 -20.13 2.03 -11.14
N VAL A 264 -20.58 2.36 -12.35
CA VAL A 264 -20.12 3.55 -13.09
C VAL A 264 -20.44 4.83 -12.32
N THR A 265 -21.64 4.95 -11.77
CA THR A 265 -22.07 6.11 -10.98
C THR A 265 -21.21 6.26 -9.73
N ARG A 266 -20.98 5.18 -8.99
CA ARG A 266 -20.15 5.18 -7.78
C ARG A 266 -18.70 5.54 -8.08
N ALA A 267 -18.12 4.98 -9.16
CA ALA A 267 -16.76 5.31 -9.56
C ALA A 267 -16.62 6.79 -9.94
N THR A 268 -17.64 7.36 -10.59
CA THR A 268 -17.66 8.79 -10.94
C THR A 268 -17.61 9.67 -9.69
N HIS A 269 -18.39 9.34 -8.65
CA HIS A 269 -18.34 10.07 -7.37
C HIS A 269 -16.98 9.94 -6.68
N ILE A 270 -16.37 8.75 -6.68
CA ILE A 270 -15.04 8.54 -6.11
C ILE A 270 -14.01 9.40 -6.85
N GLN A 271 -14.02 9.41 -8.19
CA GLN A 271 -13.12 10.25 -8.99
C GLN A 271 -13.31 11.75 -8.70
N GLN A 272 -14.56 12.24 -8.60
CA GLN A 272 -14.84 13.64 -8.25
C GLN A 272 -14.26 14.03 -6.89
N ARG A 273 -14.36 13.14 -5.89
CA ARG A 273 -13.76 13.37 -4.57
C ARG A 273 -12.24 13.41 -4.65
N ILE A 274 -11.62 12.46 -5.36
CA ILE A 274 -10.17 12.43 -5.56
C ILE A 274 -9.69 13.71 -6.27
N ILE A 275 -10.37 14.15 -7.32
CA ILE A 275 -10.06 15.40 -8.03
C ILE A 275 -10.12 16.59 -7.07
N SER A 276 -11.17 16.67 -6.26
CA SER A 276 -11.33 17.75 -5.27
C SER A 276 -10.18 17.76 -4.25
N THR A 277 -9.77 16.60 -3.76
CA THR A 277 -8.62 16.48 -2.83
C THR A 277 -7.30 16.86 -3.51
N ILE A 278 -7.08 16.43 -4.76
CA ILE A 278 -5.89 16.84 -5.54
C ILE A 278 -5.82 18.36 -5.66
N VAL A 279 -6.95 19.01 -6.00
CA VAL A 279 -7.02 20.47 -6.11
C VAL A 279 -6.71 21.11 -4.76
N LEU A 280 -7.34 20.64 -3.68
CA LEU A 280 -7.15 21.16 -2.33
C LEU A 280 -5.68 21.06 -1.88
N TYR A 281 -5.04 19.92 -2.09
CA TYR A 281 -3.64 19.71 -1.69
C TYR A 281 -2.65 20.44 -2.59
N SER A 282 -2.98 20.63 -3.87
CA SER A 282 -2.13 21.35 -4.82
C SER A 282 -2.22 22.87 -4.67
N THR A 283 -3.28 23.41 -4.05
CA THR A 283 -3.47 24.84 -3.86
C THR A 283 -3.30 25.24 -2.40
N SER A 284 -4.26 24.88 -1.56
CA SER A 284 -4.37 25.33 -0.17
C SER A 284 -3.32 24.71 0.76
N TYR A 285 -2.87 23.49 0.48
CA TYR A 285 -1.85 22.77 1.29
C TYR A 285 -0.55 22.51 0.52
N SER A 286 -0.25 23.32 -0.50
CA SER A 286 0.92 23.14 -1.36
C SER A 286 2.26 23.15 -0.61
N GLU A 287 2.34 23.85 0.52
CA GLU A 287 3.54 23.89 1.38
C GLU A 287 3.59 22.77 2.42
N ASP A 288 2.49 22.05 2.66
CA ASP A 288 2.46 20.96 3.64
C ASP A 288 3.17 19.72 3.07
N ILE A 289 4.22 19.26 3.77
CA ILE A 289 5.03 18.10 3.33
C ILE A 289 4.22 16.80 3.41
N PHE A 290 3.35 16.65 4.41
CA PHE A 290 2.49 15.48 4.57
C PHE A 290 1.47 15.43 3.43
N CYS A 291 0.74 16.52 3.17
CA CYS A 291 -0.25 16.53 2.08
C CYS A 291 0.40 16.27 0.71
N ARG A 292 1.60 16.84 0.47
CA ARG A 292 2.38 16.57 -0.74
C ARG A 292 2.78 15.10 -0.87
N SER A 293 3.12 14.42 0.22
CA SER A 293 3.48 13.00 0.16
C SER A 293 2.31 12.07 -0.14
N LEU A 294 1.07 12.55 0.04
CA LEU A 294 -0.13 11.79 -0.29
C LEU A 294 -0.59 11.96 -1.74
N LEU A 295 -0.24 13.07 -2.40
CA LEU A 295 -0.64 13.36 -3.79
C LEU A 295 -0.38 12.23 -4.79
N PRO A 296 0.76 11.52 -4.77
CA PRO A 296 1.03 10.43 -5.71
C PRO A 296 -0.04 9.33 -5.65
N TYR A 297 -0.54 9.02 -4.45
CA TYR A 297 -1.60 8.04 -4.29
C TYR A 297 -2.91 8.52 -4.92
N TYR A 298 -3.28 9.78 -4.75
CA TYR A 298 -4.49 10.32 -5.38
C TYR A 298 -4.41 10.34 -6.91
N TYR A 299 -3.27 10.76 -7.47
CA TYR A 299 -3.04 10.71 -8.91
C TYR A 299 -3.08 9.28 -9.46
N TRP A 300 -2.46 8.34 -8.74
CA TRP A 300 -2.49 6.92 -9.05
C TRP A 300 -3.90 6.35 -9.03
N LEU A 301 -4.68 6.60 -7.97
CA LEU A 301 -6.04 6.10 -7.82
C LEU A 301 -6.96 6.63 -8.92
N LEU A 302 -6.88 7.93 -9.23
CA LEU A 302 -7.65 8.55 -10.30
C LEU A 302 -7.36 7.90 -11.65
N THR A 303 -6.06 7.73 -11.97
CA THR A 303 -5.62 7.14 -13.23
C THR A 303 -6.00 5.66 -13.33
N SER A 304 -5.85 4.90 -12.25
CA SER A 304 -6.19 3.48 -12.20
C SER A 304 -7.70 3.24 -12.38
N LEU A 305 -8.55 4.00 -11.67
CA LEU A 305 -9.99 3.89 -11.83
C LEU A 305 -10.44 4.26 -13.26
N SER A 306 -9.88 5.33 -13.83
CA SER A 306 -10.16 5.70 -15.22
C SER A 306 -9.73 4.62 -16.21
N HIS A 307 -8.60 3.95 -15.96
CA HIS A 307 -8.06 2.93 -16.86
C HIS A 307 -8.96 1.70 -16.95
N ILE A 308 -9.57 1.26 -15.85
CA ILE A 308 -10.47 0.08 -15.83
C ILE A 308 -11.64 0.25 -16.81
N PHE A 309 -12.18 1.47 -16.95
CA PHE A 309 -13.29 1.76 -17.88
C PHE A 309 -12.88 1.80 -19.35
N THR A 310 -11.58 1.66 -19.67
CA THR A 310 -11.13 1.49 -21.07
C THR A 310 -11.40 0.08 -21.60
N HIS A 311 -11.70 -0.89 -20.72
CA HIS A 311 -12.02 -2.26 -21.10
C HIS A 311 -13.30 -2.34 -21.94
N GLY A 312 -13.28 -3.14 -23.02
CA GLY A 312 -14.35 -3.22 -24.01
C GLY A 312 -15.72 -3.61 -23.45
N SER A 313 -15.76 -4.44 -22.40
CA SER A 313 -17.01 -4.89 -21.75
C SER A 313 -17.91 -3.73 -21.29
N TRP A 314 -17.33 -2.60 -20.87
CA TRP A 314 -18.12 -1.46 -20.39
C TRP A 314 -18.94 -0.78 -21.49
N ARG A 315 -18.56 -0.95 -22.76
CA ARG A 315 -19.30 -0.38 -23.90
C ARG A 315 -20.70 -0.98 -24.03
N THR A 316 -20.93 -2.18 -23.50
CA THR A 316 -22.24 -2.87 -23.51
C THR A 316 -23.33 -2.10 -22.74
N LEU A 317 -22.93 -1.27 -21.78
CA LEU A 317 -23.88 -0.48 -20.99
C LEU A 317 -24.50 0.69 -21.77
N ALA A 318 -23.86 1.14 -22.86
CA ALA A 318 -24.29 2.27 -23.68
C ALA A 318 -24.53 3.58 -22.90
N ILE A 319 -23.72 3.83 -21.86
CA ILE A 319 -23.72 5.06 -21.07
C ILE A 319 -22.37 5.78 -21.17
N PRO A 320 -22.29 7.09 -20.87
CA PRO A 320 -21.01 7.77 -20.71
C PRO A 320 -20.18 7.10 -19.62
N LEU A 321 -18.92 6.80 -19.92
CA LEU A 321 -17.97 6.19 -18.99
C LEU A 321 -17.03 7.26 -18.42
N PRO A 322 -16.62 7.16 -17.14
CA PRO A 322 -15.78 8.14 -16.47
C PRO A 322 -14.30 7.91 -16.82
N VAL A 323 -14.00 8.05 -18.12
CA VAL A 323 -12.69 7.84 -18.72
C VAL A 323 -12.05 9.20 -19.01
N MET A 324 -10.85 9.40 -18.47
CA MET A 324 -10.00 10.54 -18.82
C MET A 324 -9.47 10.39 -20.25
N THR A 325 -9.26 11.52 -20.91
CA THR A 325 -8.51 11.52 -22.19
C THR A 325 -7.11 10.96 -21.96
N GLN A 326 -6.51 10.35 -22.99
CA GLN A 326 -5.16 9.78 -22.90
C GLN A 326 -4.12 10.83 -22.47
N SER A 327 -4.24 12.07 -22.96
CA SER A 327 -3.36 13.17 -22.56
C SER A 327 -3.48 13.52 -21.07
N LEU A 328 -4.71 13.56 -20.54
CA LEU A 328 -4.94 13.85 -19.13
C LEU A 328 -4.48 12.69 -18.24
N ALA A 329 -4.79 11.45 -18.61
CA ALA A 329 -4.36 10.26 -17.88
C ALA A 329 -2.82 10.18 -17.79
N ARG A 330 -2.12 10.45 -18.91
CA ARG A 330 -0.66 10.54 -18.94
C ARG A 330 -0.16 11.65 -18.02
N GLN A 331 -0.73 12.86 -18.08
CA GLN A 331 -0.33 13.97 -17.21
C GLN A 331 -0.51 13.66 -15.72
N GLN A 332 -1.60 12.98 -15.32
CA GLN A 332 -1.78 12.57 -13.93
C GLN A 332 -0.75 11.52 -13.50
N ALA A 333 -0.45 10.55 -14.37
CA ALA A 333 0.59 9.56 -14.12
C ALA A 333 1.99 10.18 -14.02
N GLU A 334 2.32 11.15 -14.89
CA GLU A 334 3.57 11.92 -14.84
C GLU A 334 3.73 12.63 -13.50
N ARG A 335 2.70 13.32 -13.01
CA ARG A 335 2.74 13.98 -11.70
C ARG A 335 2.93 13.02 -10.53
N ALA A 336 2.29 11.85 -10.57
CA ALA A 336 2.52 10.81 -9.58
C ALA A 336 3.99 10.34 -9.61
N PHE A 337 4.52 10.13 -10.83
CA PHE A 337 5.86 9.63 -11.04
C PHE A 337 6.94 10.64 -10.61
N GLU A 338 6.81 11.91 -10.97
CA GLU A 338 7.78 12.97 -10.64
C GLU A 338 8.04 13.06 -9.14
N TYR A 339 7.00 12.92 -8.32
CA TYR A 339 7.16 12.87 -6.88
C TYR A 339 7.95 11.64 -6.43
N VAL A 340 7.57 10.46 -6.93
CA VAL A 340 8.24 9.19 -6.56
C VAL A 340 9.70 9.24 -6.97
N GLU A 341 9.99 9.62 -8.21
CA GLU A 341 11.33 9.74 -8.77
C GLU A 341 12.19 10.71 -7.95
N SER A 342 11.66 11.89 -7.60
CA SER A 342 12.41 12.90 -6.84
C SER A 342 12.73 12.46 -5.41
N ASN A 343 11.92 11.58 -4.81
CA ASN A 343 12.02 11.24 -3.38
C ASN A 343 12.52 9.82 -3.10
N ILE A 344 12.53 8.90 -4.08
CA ILE A 344 12.73 7.45 -3.85
C ILE A 344 13.99 7.11 -3.06
N HIS A 345 15.09 7.84 -3.29
CA HIS A 345 16.36 7.62 -2.58
C HIS A 345 16.30 7.99 -1.09
N SER A 346 15.38 8.87 -0.70
CA SER A 346 15.17 9.33 0.67
C SER A 346 14.12 8.51 1.44
N LEU A 347 13.27 7.76 0.75
CA LEU A 347 12.13 7.05 1.34
C LEU A 347 12.53 5.81 2.17
N LYS A 348 13.65 5.16 1.84
CA LYS A 348 14.20 3.99 2.57
C LYS A 348 13.14 2.90 2.83
N LEU A 349 12.69 2.73 4.09
CA LEU A 349 11.65 1.78 4.48
C LEU A 349 10.30 2.02 3.76
N ASP A 350 10.01 3.25 3.37
CA ASP A 350 8.76 3.60 2.70
C ASP A 350 8.81 3.40 1.18
N ALA A 351 10.00 3.15 0.61
CA ALA A 351 10.18 3.08 -0.84
C ALA A 351 9.26 2.04 -1.50
N VAL A 352 9.04 0.91 -0.82
CA VAL A 352 8.17 -0.17 -1.32
C VAL A 352 6.68 0.22 -1.36
N ALA A 353 6.24 1.20 -0.56
CA ALA A 353 4.85 1.64 -0.52
C ALA A 353 4.41 2.37 -1.80
N TYR A 354 5.36 2.82 -2.62
CA TYR A 354 5.12 3.47 -3.91
C TYR A 354 5.24 2.50 -5.10
N ALA A 355 5.69 1.26 -4.89
CA ALA A 355 5.76 0.23 -5.92
C ALA A 355 4.44 0.06 -6.71
N PRO A 356 3.25 0.06 -6.07
CA PRO A 356 1.99 -0.12 -6.80
C PRO A 356 1.69 0.98 -7.85
N ILE A 357 2.20 2.19 -7.62
CA ILE A 357 2.00 3.34 -8.51
C ILE A 357 2.71 3.09 -9.86
N LEU A 358 3.82 2.35 -9.86
CA LEU A 358 4.62 2.12 -11.06
C LEU A 358 3.89 1.29 -12.12
N HIS A 359 2.93 0.44 -11.73
CA HIS A 359 2.13 -0.33 -12.69
C HIS A 359 1.31 0.58 -13.61
N ILE A 360 0.58 1.56 -13.06
CA ILE A 360 -0.22 2.46 -13.91
C ILE A 360 0.67 3.37 -14.75
N ILE A 361 1.82 3.79 -14.20
CA ILE A 361 2.77 4.63 -14.92
C ILE A 361 3.32 3.88 -16.12
N ALA A 362 3.70 2.61 -15.95
CA ALA A 362 4.17 1.77 -17.05
C ALA A 362 3.13 1.64 -18.17
N HIS A 363 1.84 1.53 -17.84
CA HIS A 363 0.77 1.56 -18.83
C HIS A 363 0.76 2.88 -19.64
N GLN A 364 0.97 4.03 -19.00
CA GLN A 364 0.94 5.33 -19.67
C GLN A 364 2.24 5.67 -20.43
N PHE A 365 3.40 5.15 -19.97
CA PHE A 365 4.74 5.43 -20.51
C PHE A 365 5.19 4.41 -21.56
N SER A 366 4.25 3.70 -22.16
CA SER A 366 4.52 2.51 -22.99
C SER A 366 5.20 2.79 -24.33
N ALA A 367 5.38 4.04 -24.76
CA ALA A 367 5.93 4.36 -26.08
C ALA A 367 7.37 4.91 -26.09
N ASP A 368 7.88 5.43 -24.97
CA ASP A 368 9.18 6.11 -24.90
C ASP A 368 10.18 5.32 -24.05
N ASN A 369 11.29 4.89 -24.66
CA ASN A 369 12.35 4.18 -23.95
C ASN A 369 12.99 5.02 -22.84
N VAL A 370 13.04 6.35 -22.97
CA VAL A 370 13.58 7.24 -21.93
C VAL A 370 12.70 7.20 -20.69
N GLU A 371 11.37 7.19 -20.86
CA GLU A 371 10.43 7.10 -19.76
C GLU A 371 10.47 5.73 -19.07
N ARG A 372 10.61 4.66 -19.86
CA ARG A 372 10.79 3.30 -19.33
C ARG A 372 12.06 3.18 -18.50
N ASP A 373 13.17 3.73 -18.97
CA ASP A 373 14.46 3.73 -18.25
C ASP A 373 14.35 4.48 -16.91
N ARG A 374 13.63 5.61 -16.88
CA ARG A 374 13.34 6.34 -15.63
C ARG A 374 12.54 5.49 -14.64
N VAL A 375 11.49 4.79 -15.11
CA VAL A 375 10.70 3.89 -14.27
C VAL A 375 11.56 2.76 -13.70
N LEU A 376 12.40 2.14 -14.54
CA LEU A 376 13.33 1.09 -14.12
C LEU A 376 14.37 1.60 -13.10
N ALA A 377 14.83 2.86 -13.21
CA ALA A 377 15.71 3.47 -12.22
C ALA A 377 15.03 3.64 -10.84
N VAL A 378 13.71 3.90 -10.81
CA VAL A 378 12.94 3.92 -9.57
C VAL A 378 12.81 2.50 -8.98
N VAL A 379 12.54 1.49 -9.81
CA VAL A 379 12.50 0.08 -9.37
C VAL A 379 13.86 -0.35 -8.81
N GLU A 380 14.95 0.04 -9.47
CA GLU A 380 16.30 -0.18 -8.99
C GLU A 380 16.54 0.48 -7.64
N SER A 381 16.00 1.68 -7.42
CA SER A 381 16.10 2.37 -6.13
C SER A 381 15.33 1.66 -5.00
N ILE A 382 14.19 1.04 -5.31
CA ILE A 382 13.46 0.17 -4.38
C ILE A 382 14.29 -1.10 -4.08
N ARG A 383 14.93 -1.69 -5.11
CA ARG A 383 15.83 -2.84 -4.95
C ARG A 383 17.05 -2.49 -4.09
N LEU A 384 17.67 -1.34 -4.33
CA LEU A 384 18.79 -0.83 -3.53
C LEU A 384 18.38 -0.49 -2.09
N SER A 385 17.09 -0.25 -1.84
CA SER A 385 16.56 -0.17 -0.47
C SER A 385 16.42 -1.55 0.20
N GLY A 386 16.72 -2.64 -0.50
CA GLY A 386 16.78 -4.01 0.03
C GLY A 386 15.53 -4.86 -0.22
N TYR A 387 14.52 -4.34 -0.92
CA TYR A 387 13.27 -5.06 -1.14
C TYR A 387 13.39 -6.13 -2.23
N SER A 388 13.18 -7.40 -1.85
CA SER A 388 13.25 -8.52 -2.78
C SER A 388 12.13 -8.47 -3.84
N VAL A 389 10.97 -7.89 -3.49
CA VAL A 389 9.82 -7.75 -4.42
C VAL A 389 10.13 -6.89 -5.64
N ALA A 390 11.14 -6.01 -5.58
CA ALA A 390 11.51 -5.14 -6.70
C ALA A 390 11.87 -5.92 -7.98
N GLY A 391 12.53 -7.08 -7.84
CA GLY A 391 12.89 -7.91 -9.00
C GLY A 391 11.69 -8.58 -9.67
N ARG A 392 10.60 -8.81 -8.94
CA ARG A 392 9.33 -9.28 -9.53
C ARG A 392 8.61 -8.14 -10.24
N LEU A 393 8.55 -6.97 -9.61
CA LEU A 393 7.99 -5.77 -10.20
C LEU A 393 8.66 -5.43 -11.52
N GLU A 394 10.00 -5.41 -11.56
CA GLU A 394 10.77 -5.17 -12.79
C GLU A 394 10.33 -6.08 -13.94
N LYS A 395 10.24 -7.39 -13.67
CA LYS A 395 9.80 -8.39 -14.66
C LYS A 395 8.38 -8.13 -15.14
N GLU A 396 7.46 -7.80 -14.23
CA GLU A 396 6.06 -7.53 -14.58
C GLU A 396 5.94 -6.30 -15.48
N LEU A 397 6.69 -5.22 -15.21
CA LEU A 397 6.71 -4.02 -16.06
C LEU A 397 7.33 -4.31 -17.43
N GLN A 398 8.43 -5.05 -17.49
CA GLN A 398 9.07 -5.44 -18.76
C GLN A 398 8.17 -6.34 -19.61
N CYS A 399 7.53 -7.35 -19.00
CA CYS A 399 6.56 -8.20 -19.68
C CYS A 399 5.40 -7.36 -20.24
N HIS A 400 4.89 -6.42 -19.44
CA HIS A 400 3.81 -5.53 -19.86
C HIS A 400 4.18 -4.72 -21.12
N TRP A 401 5.36 -4.10 -21.15
CA TRP A 401 5.81 -3.33 -22.31
C TRP A 401 6.03 -4.22 -23.55
N ALA A 402 6.56 -5.42 -23.39
CA ALA A 402 6.73 -6.38 -24.49
C ALA A 402 5.38 -6.85 -25.07
N GLU A 403 4.38 -7.08 -24.22
CA GLU A 403 3.01 -7.39 -24.66
C GLU A 403 2.35 -6.23 -25.42
N MET A 404 2.65 -4.99 -25.05
CA MET A 404 2.16 -3.83 -25.80
C MET A 404 2.82 -3.74 -27.17
N GLU A 405 4.14 -3.90 -27.26
CA GLU A 405 4.86 -3.88 -28.54
C GLU A 405 4.34 -4.95 -29.50
N THR A 406 4.13 -6.17 -29.03
CA THR A 406 3.58 -7.27 -29.86
C THR A 406 2.15 -7.00 -30.34
N LYS A 407 1.30 -6.32 -29.53
CA LYS A 407 -0.04 -5.89 -29.96
C LYS A 407 0.01 -4.77 -31.01
N PHE A 408 0.99 -3.87 -30.95
CA PHE A 408 1.19 -2.85 -31.98
C PHE A 408 1.67 -3.46 -33.31
N PHE A 409 2.59 -4.44 -33.27
CA PHE A 409 3.07 -5.11 -34.49
C PHE A 409 2.03 -6.01 -35.17
N CYS A 410 1.04 -6.54 -34.44
CA CYS A 410 -0.05 -7.33 -35.02
C CYS A 410 -1.22 -6.49 -35.59
N MET A 411 -1.25 -5.17 -35.37
CA MET A 411 -2.25 -4.27 -35.96
C MET A 411 -1.79 -3.63 -37.28
N ASP A 412 -0.53 -3.83 -37.67
CA ASP A 412 0.08 -3.34 -38.92
C ASP A 412 0.36 -4.46 -39.95
N ILE A 413 -0.42 -5.56 -39.95
CA ILE A 413 -0.37 -6.61 -40.98
C ILE A 413 -1.71 -6.74 -41.71
#